data_AF-A0AAX0RQB4-F1
#
_entry.id   AF-A0AAX0RQB4-F1
#
_cell.length_a   1.000
_cell.length_b   1.000
_cell.length_c   1.000
_cell.angle_alpha   90.00
_cell.angle_beta   90.00
_cell.angle_gamma   90.00
#
_symmetry.space_group_name_H-M   'P 1'
#
loop_
_entity.id
_entity.type
_entity.pdbx_description
1 polymer ?
#
loop_
_entity_poly.entity_id
_entity_poly.type
_entity_poly.pdbx_seq_one_letter_code
_entity_poly.pdbx_strand_id
1 'polypeptide(L)' 'MISKHKSGNILVVTHSVILKSLLMYVKGKSIKDLWAPPFIHDTSLTILEIKDGMHHLLSEGDVSHLNNVTSV' A
#
# COMPACT_ATOMS: atom_id res chain seq x y z
N MET A 1 -1.79 15.01 4.02
CA MET A 1 -0.57 14.31 4.44
C MET A 1 0.59 14.66 3.52
N ILE A 2 0.56 14.25 2.25
CA ILE A 2 1.60 14.55 1.24
C ILE A 2 1.82 16.07 1.05
N SER A 3 0.77 16.88 1.12
CA SER A 3 0.90 18.35 1.04
C SER A 3 1.70 18.97 2.20
N LYS A 4 1.75 18.33 3.37
CA LYS A 4 2.48 18.80 4.56
C LYS A 4 3.91 18.27 4.63
N HIS A 5 4.24 17.21 3.89
CA HIS A 5 5.54 16.56 3.86
C HIS A 5 6.04 16.49 2.41
N LYS A 6 6.72 17.55 1.97
CA LYS A 6 7.17 17.70 0.57
C LYS A 6 8.39 16.85 0.21
N SER A 7 9.09 16.31 1.20
CA SER A 7 10.27 15.45 1.03
C SER A 7 10.42 14.51 2.23
N GLY A 8 11.27 13.49 2.06
CA GLY A 8 11.53 12.47 3.07
C GLY A 8 10.57 11.28 3.02
N ASN A 9 10.70 10.39 3.98
CA ASN A 9 9.91 9.15 4.07
C ASN A 9 8.76 9.32 5.07
N ILE A 10 7.59 8.81 4.71
CA ILE A 10 6.41 8.82 5.59
C ILE A 10 5.91 7.40 5.76
N LEU A 11 5.76 6.96 7.01
CA LEU A 11 5.15 5.67 7.33
C LEU A 11 3.66 5.86 7.65
N VAL A 12 2.81 5.10 6.97
CA VAL A 12 1.38 5.00 7.27
C VAL A 12 1.12 3.62 7.84
N VAL A 13 0.63 3.54 9.08
CA VAL A 13 0.13 2.31 9.69
C VAL A 13 -1.40 2.36 9.67
N THR A 14 -2.04 1.37 9.05
CA THR A 14 -3.49 1.35 8.87
C THR A 14 -4.00 -0.09 8.72
N HIS A 15 -5.30 -0.25 8.50
CA HIS A 15 -5.96 -1.54 8.30
C HIS A 15 -6.12 -1.88 6.81
N SER A 16 -6.32 -3.17 6.52
CA SER A 16 -6.28 -3.73 5.16
C SER A 16 -7.29 -3.10 4.20
N VAL A 17 -8.52 -2.77 4.65
CA VAL A 17 -9.55 -2.16 3.78
C VAL A 17 -9.13 -0.76 3.30
N ILE A 18 -8.54 0.04 4.19
CA ILE A 18 -8.03 1.38 3.85
C ILE A 18 -6.85 1.26 2.89
N LEU A 19 -5.90 0.37 3.18
CA LEU A 19 -4.74 0.14 2.32
C LEU A 19 -5.15 -0.35 0.92
N LYS A 20 -6.09 -1.31 0.83
CA LYS A 20 -6.62 -1.77 -0.46
C LYS A 20 -7.34 -0.66 -1.23
N SER A 21 -8.10 0.18 -0.54
CA SER A 21 -8.80 1.32 -1.17
C SER A 21 -7.79 2.35 -1.73
N LEU A 22 -6.72 2.62 -1.00
CA LEU A 22 -5.63 3.48 -1.46
C LEU A 22 -4.91 2.88 -2.67
N LEU A 23 -4.55 1.60 -2.62
CA LEU A 23 -3.86 0.93 -3.73
C LEU A 23 -4.74 0.84 -4.98
N MET A 24 -6.05 0.62 -4.80
CA MET A 24 -7.02 0.67 -5.89
C MET A 24 -7.03 2.04 -6.57
N TYR A 25 -7.07 3.13 -5.80
CA TYR A 25 -6.97 4.49 -6.33
C TYR A 25 -5.66 4.72 -7.09
N VAL A 26 -4.53 4.36 -6.47
CA VAL A 26 -3.19 4.48 -7.08
C VAL A 26 -3.08 3.70 -8.40
N LYS A 27 -3.70 2.52 -8.47
CA LYS A 27 -3.70 1.63 -9.65
C LYS A 27 -4.78 1.97 -10.68
N GLY A 28 -5.62 2.99 -10.45
CA GLY A 28 -6.74 3.31 -11.33
C GLY A 28 -7.79 2.20 -11.46
N LYS A 29 -7.95 1.37 -10.41
CA LYS A 29 -8.92 0.27 -10.39
C LYS A 29 -10.30 0.75 -9.90
N SER A 30 -11.33 -0.05 -10.21
CA SER A 30 -12.70 0.23 -9.79
C SER A 30 -12.98 -0.32 -8.39
N ILE A 31 -14.01 0.20 -7.70
CA ILE A 31 -14.44 -0.31 -6.39
C ILE A 31 -14.77 -1.81 -6.38
N LYS A 32 -15.17 -2.36 -7.53
CA LYS A 32 -15.45 -3.80 -7.67
C LYS A 32 -14.18 -4.64 -7.50
N ASP A 33 -13.02 -4.05 -7.76
CA ASP A 33 -11.71 -4.69 -7.65
C ASP A 33 -11.14 -4.60 -6.23
N LEU A 34 -11.85 -4.02 -5.27
CA LEU A 34 -11.36 -3.82 -3.89
C LEU A 34 -10.90 -5.14 -3.26
N TRP A 35 -11.60 -6.24 -3.52
CA TRP A 35 -11.28 -7.55 -2.96
C TRP A 35 -10.37 -8.39 -3.85
N ALA A 36 -9.93 -7.85 -4.99
CA ALA A 36 -9.01 -8.55 -5.87
C ALA A 36 -7.69 -8.88 -5.14
N PRO A 37 -7.04 -10.00 -5.50
CA PRO A 37 -5.68 -10.29 -5.05
C PRO A 37 -4.69 -9.14 -5.36
N PRO A 38 -3.60 -9.01 -4.59
CA PRO A 38 -3.15 -9.91 -3.52
C PRO A 38 -3.91 -9.75 -2.18
N PHE A 39 -3.75 -10.72 -1.28
CA PHE A 39 -4.14 -10.57 0.11
C PHE A 39 -3.13 -9.65 0.83
N ILE A 40 -3.61 -8.80 1.72
CA ILE A 40 -2.74 -7.95 2.54
C ILE A 40 -2.54 -8.65 3.87
N HIS A 41 -1.35 -9.22 4.04
CA HIS A 41 -0.95 -9.86 5.29
C HIS A 41 -0.68 -8.82 6.37
N ASP A 42 -0.84 -9.23 7.62
CA ASP A 42 -0.49 -8.43 8.77
C ASP A 42 0.96 -7.96 8.69
N THR A 43 1.18 -6.71 9.03
CA THR A 43 2.51 -6.06 8.99
C THR A 43 3.22 -6.10 7.62
N SER A 44 2.50 -6.43 6.54
CA SER A 44 3.08 -6.37 5.20
C SER A 44 3.42 -4.93 4.79
N LEU A 45 4.54 -4.78 4.06
CA LEU A 45 5.08 -3.49 3.67
C LEU A 45 4.71 -3.16 2.23
N THR A 46 4.16 -1.96 2.03
CA THR A 46 3.88 -1.42 0.70
C THR A 46 4.63 -0.11 0.55
N ILE A 47 5.40 0.05 -0.53
CA ILE A 47 6.23 1.22 -0.79
C ILE A 47 5.68 1.94 -2.02
N LEU A 48 5.22 3.17 -1.80
CA LEU A 48 4.75 4.07 -2.83
C LEU A 48 5.70 5.27 -2.91
N GLU A 49 6.35 5.45 -4.05
CA GLU A 49 7.12 6.65 -4.36
C GLU A 49 6.21 7.67 -5.05
N ILE A 50 6.34 8.94 -4.64
CA ILE A 50 5.63 10.05 -5.27
C ILE A 50 6.67 11.01 -5.84
N LYS A 51 6.75 11.07 -7.17
CA LYS A 51 7.73 11.89 -7.89
C LYS A 51 7.04 12.61 -9.03
N ASP A 52 7.26 13.91 -9.15
CA ASP A 52 6.69 14.75 -10.20
C ASP A 52 5.15 14.65 -10.33
N GLY A 53 4.47 14.44 -9.19
CA GLY A 53 3.01 14.27 -9.14
C GLY A 53 2.51 12.88 -9.57
N MET A 54 3.41 11.98 -9.96
CA MET A 54 3.11 10.60 -10.32
C MET A 54 3.33 9.67 -9.13
N HIS A 55 2.50 8.62 -9.06
CA HIS A 55 2.57 7.59 -8.04
C HIS A 55 3.24 6.35 -8.64
N HIS A 56 4.34 5.91 -8.05
CA HIS A 56 5.10 4.73 -8.47
C HIS A 56 5.07 3.68 -7.37
N LEU A 57 4.40 2.55 -7.62
CA LEU A 57 4.34 1.44 -6.68
C LEU A 57 5.63 0.61 -6.81
N LEU A 58 6.51 0.72 -5.81
CA LEU A 58 7.81 0.04 -5.80
C LEU A 58 7.71 -1.37 -5.18
N SER A 59 6.83 -1.54 -4.20
CA SER A 59 6.56 -2.82 -3.55
C SER A 59 5.13 -2.84 -3.02
N GLU A 60 4.48 -4.00 -3.03
CA GLU A 60 3.13 -4.20 -2.52
C GLU A 60 3.07 -5.46 -1.66
N GLY A 61 2.63 -5.29 -0.42
CA GLY A 61 2.39 -6.40 0.49
C GLY A 61 3.62 -7.25 0.80
N ASP A 62 4.83 -6.68 0.82
CA ASP A 62 6.05 -7.40 1.12
C ASP A 62 6.06 -7.94 2.55
N VAL A 63 6.36 -9.22 2.68
CA VAL A 63 6.41 -9.97 3.93
C VAL A 63 7.78 -10.64 4.13
N SER A 64 8.79 -10.23 3.36
CA SER A 64 10.14 -10.82 3.40
C SER A 64 10.79 -10.81 4.79
N HIS A 65 10.40 -9.85 5.64
CA HIS A 65 10.86 -9.73 7.01
C HIS A 65 10.12 -10.64 8.01
N LEU A 66 9.03 -11.28 7.60
CA LEU A 66 8.26 -12.18 8.45
C LEU A 66 8.79 -13.61 8.33
N ASN A 67 9.10 -14.22 9.46
CA ASN A 67 9.54 -15.62 9.51
C ASN A 67 8.41 -16.59 9.13
N ASN A 68 7.15 -16.21 9.38
CA ASN A 68 5.96 -16.97 9.04
C ASN A 68 4.86 -16.00 8.59
N VAL A 69 4.14 -16.38 7.54
CA VAL A 69 3.03 -15.60 6.99
C VAL A 69 1.72 -16.30 7.34
N THR A 70 0.89 -15.66 8.16
CA THR A 70 -0.43 -16.16 8.52
C THR A 70 -1.50 -15.40 7.73
N SER A 71 -2.54 -16.11 7.28
CA SER A 71 -3.76 -15.51 6.74
C SER A 71 -4.84 -15.63 7.82
N VAL A 72 -4.99 -14.59 8.64
CA VAL A 72 -6.08 -14.46 9.63
C VAL A 72 -7.32 -13.83 9.05
#